data_AF-A0A1F7X199-F1
#
_entry.id   AF-A0A1F7X199-F1
#
_cell.length_a   1.000
_cell.length_b   1.000
_cell.length_c   1.000
_cell.angle_alpha   90.00
_cell.angle_beta   90.00
_cell.angle_gamma   90.00
#
_symmetry.space_group_name_H-M   'P 1'
#
loop_
_entity.id
_entity.type
_entity.pdbx_description
1 polymer ?
#
loop_
_entity_poly.entity_id
_entity_poly.type
_entity_poly.pdbx_seq_one_letter_code
_entity_poly.pdbx_strand_id
1 'polypeptide(L)'
;MENEKLPFHVKYRPDNWDDFIGSKNTVKSLRSVLKEGNVRTFLLSGPTGSGKTTLARLIKKELQCSDMDYQEINAANNRGIDTIRELIQDCHFSSLVGDAKVFLLDEAHQITGTAAEALLKVTEEAPAGVYFILATTNPEKLIPTLRGRCSIFKVDSLKVFEIQELLDRIVKKEGTNVPNKVLLQIAHAAEGCPRTSLVLLEQVKDMVTEEEMLEKVQSVSLDSKEVYALSRALLYKGYEKALEVLKETDEDPENLRRGVLGYMMKVLFSNKDSDEVTKAAKILENFRDPIFASGKPGLVLACFKIFFGD
;
A
#
# COMPACT_ATOMS: atom_id res chain seq x y z
N MET A 1 -20.98 12.81 17.09
CA MET A 1 -21.26 13.85 16.07
C MET A 1 -20.03 14.23 15.24
N GLU A 2 -18.79 14.09 15.71
CA GLU A 2 -17.59 14.32 14.87
C GLU A 2 -17.21 13.16 13.92
N ASN A 3 -17.49 11.90 14.30
CA ASN A 3 -17.11 10.72 13.49
C ASN A 3 -17.97 10.47 12.23
N GLU A 4 -19.06 11.20 12.00
CA GLU A 4 -19.95 10.99 10.85
C GLU A 4 -19.44 11.59 9.54
N LYS A 5 -18.46 12.51 9.60
CA LYS A 5 -17.90 13.19 8.41
C LYS A 5 -16.49 12.73 8.01
N LEU A 6 -15.93 11.74 8.69
CA LEU A 6 -14.59 11.25 8.36
C LEU A 6 -14.61 10.36 7.11
N PRO A 7 -13.62 10.49 6.21
CA PRO A 7 -13.46 9.59 5.07
C PRO A 7 -13.43 8.12 5.49
N PHE A 8 -13.96 7.21 4.69
CA PHE A 8 -14.12 5.79 5.05
C PHE A 8 -12.80 5.12 5.45
N HIS A 9 -11.72 5.44 4.74
CA HIS A 9 -10.38 4.90 5.04
C HIS A 9 -9.79 5.38 6.38
N VAL A 10 -10.37 6.42 6.98
CA VAL A 10 -10.06 6.89 8.35
C VAL A 10 -11.10 6.33 9.33
N LYS A 11 -12.39 6.46 9.01
CA LYS A 11 -13.53 6.06 9.84
C LYS A 11 -13.55 4.55 10.17
N TYR A 12 -13.12 3.70 9.24
CA TYR A 12 -13.05 2.24 9.43
C TYR A 12 -11.63 1.72 9.55
N ARG A 13 -10.67 2.58 9.90
CA ARG A 13 -9.36 2.09 10.31
C ARG A 13 -9.57 1.17 11.53
N PRO A 14 -9.04 -0.08 11.51
CA PRO A 14 -9.21 -1.02 12.61
C PRO A 14 -8.82 -0.42 13.97
N ASP A 15 -9.74 -0.51 14.94
CA ASP A 15 -9.54 -0.02 16.31
C ASP A 15 -9.19 -1.15 17.28
N ASN A 16 -9.38 -2.41 16.89
CA ASN A 16 -9.00 -3.58 17.67
C ASN A 16 -8.45 -4.68 16.73
N TRP A 17 -7.89 -5.74 17.33
CA TRP A 17 -7.27 -6.83 16.59
C TRP A 17 -8.25 -7.64 15.74
N ASP A 18 -9.53 -7.69 16.12
CA ASP A 18 -10.55 -8.50 15.43
C ASP A 18 -11.13 -7.76 14.19
N ASP A 19 -10.99 -6.44 14.17
CA ASP A 19 -11.29 -5.59 13.01
C ASP A 19 -10.18 -5.65 11.94
N PHE A 20 -8.97 -6.12 12.29
CA PHE A 20 -7.87 -6.23 11.34
C PHE A 20 -8.03 -7.47 10.45
N ILE A 21 -8.21 -7.24 9.15
CA ILE A 21 -8.39 -8.29 8.15
C ILE A 21 -7.05 -8.61 7.48
N GLY A 22 -6.81 -9.89 7.17
CA GLY A 22 -5.57 -10.36 6.53
C GLY A 22 -4.42 -10.65 7.49
N SER A 23 -3.31 -11.17 6.95
CA SER A 23 -2.05 -11.45 7.67
C SER A 23 -2.22 -12.12 9.05
N LYS A 24 -3.15 -13.09 9.15
CA LYS A 24 -3.55 -13.72 10.42
C LYS A 24 -2.38 -14.25 11.25
N ASN A 25 -1.40 -14.88 10.58
CA ASN A 25 -0.19 -15.40 11.25
C ASN A 25 0.67 -14.27 11.82
N THR A 26 0.88 -13.19 11.07
CA THR A 26 1.62 -12.02 11.53
C THR A 26 0.94 -11.38 12.74
N VAL A 27 -0.38 -11.18 12.69
CA VAL A 27 -1.15 -10.62 13.81
C VAL A 27 -1.04 -11.51 15.05
N LYS A 28 -1.17 -12.84 14.89
CA LYS A 28 -1.02 -13.78 15.99
C LYS A 28 0.38 -13.72 16.62
N SER A 29 1.43 -13.74 15.81
CA SER A 29 2.81 -13.65 16.31
C SER A 29 3.08 -12.31 16.99
N LEU A 30 2.60 -11.20 16.42
CA LEU A 30 2.76 -9.87 17.00
C LEU A 30 2.09 -9.78 18.38
N ARG A 31 0.86 -10.29 18.52
CA ARG A 31 0.17 -10.36 19.81
C ARG A 31 0.89 -11.23 20.84
N SER A 32 1.52 -12.33 20.42
CA SER A 32 2.33 -13.17 21.34
C SER A 32 3.52 -12.40 21.88
N VAL A 33 4.27 -11.78 20.98
CA VAL A 33 5.48 -11.03 21.31
C VAL A 33 5.19 -9.83 22.21
N LEU A 34 4.08 -9.12 21.97
CA LEU A 34 3.64 -8.02 22.83
C LEU A 34 3.29 -8.50 24.25
N LYS A 35 2.63 -9.65 24.38
CA LYS A 35 2.29 -10.24 25.69
C LYS A 35 3.52 -10.70 26.47
N GLU A 36 4.53 -11.19 25.78
CA GLU A 36 5.80 -11.59 26.40
C GLU A 36 6.61 -10.39 26.89
N GLY A 37 6.45 -9.21 26.25
CA GLY A 37 7.04 -7.94 26.69
C GLY A 37 8.56 -7.81 26.45
N ASN A 38 9.20 -8.80 25.84
CA ASN A 38 10.65 -8.84 25.63
C ASN A 38 11.13 -8.11 24.37
N VAL A 39 10.23 -7.86 23.42
CA VAL A 39 10.55 -7.15 22.17
C VAL A 39 10.04 -5.73 22.23
N ARG A 40 10.94 -4.79 21.94
CA ARG A 40 10.64 -3.35 21.93
C ARG A 40 10.80 -2.69 20.56
N THR A 41 11.49 -3.34 19.63
CA THR A 41 11.78 -2.81 18.29
C THR A 41 11.12 -3.67 17.22
N PHE A 42 10.18 -3.10 16.48
CA PHE A 42 9.38 -3.77 15.45
C PHE A 42 9.68 -3.19 14.07
N LEU A 43 9.76 -4.05 13.05
CA LEU A 43 9.76 -3.65 11.65
C LEU A 43 8.52 -4.19 10.94
N LEU A 44 7.58 -3.31 10.63
CA LEU A 44 6.38 -3.59 9.85
C LEU A 44 6.68 -3.38 8.36
N SER A 45 6.68 -4.45 7.58
CA SER A 45 7.04 -4.40 6.16
C SER A 45 5.90 -4.88 5.27
N GLY A 46 5.63 -4.19 4.17
CA GLY A 46 4.59 -4.59 3.22
C GLY A 46 4.16 -3.47 2.27
N PRO A 47 3.30 -3.76 1.28
CA PRO A 47 2.86 -2.79 0.28
C PRO A 47 2.18 -1.54 0.87
N THR A 48 2.12 -0.45 0.09
CA THR A 48 1.42 0.77 0.51
C THR A 48 -0.06 0.45 0.76
N GLY A 49 -0.61 0.98 1.85
CA GLY A 49 -2.03 0.78 2.19
C GLY A 49 -2.40 -0.62 2.70
N SER A 50 -1.46 -1.54 2.91
CA SER A 50 -1.72 -2.88 3.45
C SER A 50 -2.06 -2.93 4.95
N GLY A 51 -1.87 -1.84 5.68
CA GLY A 51 -2.21 -1.75 7.11
C GLY A 51 -1.04 -1.62 8.09
N LYS A 52 0.19 -1.36 7.63
CA LYS A 52 1.38 -1.16 8.50
C LYS A 52 1.14 -0.12 9.62
N THR A 53 0.78 1.12 9.26
CA THR A 53 0.47 2.19 10.22
C THR A 53 -0.73 1.84 11.12
N THR A 54 -1.68 1.06 10.61
CA THR A 54 -2.81 0.56 11.41
C THR A 54 -2.32 -0.42 12.49
N LEU A 55 -1.45 -1.38 12.13
CA LEU A 55 -0.84 -2.28 13.11
C LEU A 55 -0.01 -1.52 14.15
N ALA A 56 0.71 -0.47 13.75
CA ALA A 56 1.44 0.38 14.70
C ALA A 56 0.52 1.01 15.76
N ARG A 57 -0.68 1.44 15.35
CA ARG A 57 -1.70 1.97 16.29
C ARG A 57 -2.33 0.89 17.16
N LEU A 58 -2.51 -0.32 16.64
CA LEU A 58 -2.95 -1.47 17.45
C LEU A 58 -1.88 -1.86 18.48
N ILE A 59 -0.60 -1.85 18.11
CA ILE A 59 0.53 -2.03 19.05
C ILE A 59 0.46 -0.96 20.14
N LYS A 60 0.37 0.32 19.77
CA LYS A 60 0.23 1.44 20.73
C LYS A 60 -0.92 1.18 21.72
N LYS A 61 -2.08 0.76 21.21
CA LYS A 61 -3.28 0.49 22.03
C LYS A 61 -3.09 -0.70 22.97
N GLU A 62 -2.48 -1.79 22.50
CA GLU A 62 -2.15 -2.96 23.33
C GLU A 62 -1.18 -2.59 24.46
N LEU A 63 -0.21 -1.70 24.17
CA LEU A 63 0.73 -1.17 25.14
C LEU A 63 0.13 -0.09 26.06
N GLN A 64 -1.15 0.27 25.87
CA GLN A 64 -1.84 1.34 26.61
C GLN A 64 -1.09 2.68 26.53
N CYS A 65 -0.35 2.90 25.45
CA CYS A 65 0.43 4.12 25.23
C CYS A 65 -0.51 5.29 24.89
N SER A 66 -0.33 6.42 25.59
CA SER A 66 -1.15 7.61 25.43
C SER A 66 -0.87 8.33 24.11
N ASP A 67 -1.75 9.24 23.68
CA ASP A 67 -1.47 10.11 22.53
C ASP A 67 -0.29 11.08 22.79
N MET A 68 -0.04 11.44 24.06
CA MET A 68 1.08 12.30 24.44
C MET A 68 2.43 11.56 24.41
N ASP A 69 2.39 10.24 24.54
CA ASP A 69 3.57 9.36 24.53
C ASP A 69 3.76 8.62 23.20
N TYR A 70 2.96 8.95 22.19
CA TYR A 70 3.04 8.38 20.86
C TYR A 70 3.51 9.43 19.86
N GLN A 71 4.70 9.24 19.30
CA GLN A 71 5.26 10.12 18.29
C GLN A 71 5.35 9.42 16.94
N GLU A 72 4.66 9.97 15.94
CA GLU A 72 4.70 9.51 14.56
C GLU A 72 5.58 10.46 13.73
N ILE A 73 6.65 9.90 13.16
CA ILE A 73 7.63 10.62 12.37
C ILE A 73 7.60 10.05 10.96
N ASN A 74 7.14 10.85 10.01
CA ASN A 74 7.20 10.50 8.60
C ASN A 74 8.60 10.78 8.05
N ALA A 75 9.36 9.72 7.78
CA ALA A 75 10.72 9.81 7.28
C ALA A 75 10.82 10.35 5.84
N ALA A 76 9.72 10.40 5.07
CA ALA A 76 9.75 11.07 3.77
C ALA A 76 10.01 12.59 3.91
N ASN A 77 9.51 13.19 4.99
CA ASN A 77 9.68 14.62 5.27
C ASN A 77 10.79 14.89 6.29
N ASN A 78 10.96 14.00 7.28
CA ASN A 78 11.89 14.17 8.40
C ASN A 78 12.99 13.09 8.38
N ARG A 79 13.77 13.07 7.30
CA ARG A 79 14.81 12.05 7.04
C ARG A 79 16.18 12.31 7.67
N GLY A 80 16.40 13.52 8.18
CA GLY A 80 17.70 14.03 8.61
C GLY A 80 18.16 13.50 9.97
N ILE A 81 19.46 13.67 10.25
CA ILE A 81 20.06 13.24 11.52
C ILE A 81 19.52 14.02 12.72
N ASP A 82 19.16 15.29 12.55
CA ASP A 82 18.72 16.13 13.66
C ASP A 82 17.38 15.66 14.25
N THR A 83 16.40 15.32 13.40
CA THR A 83 15.13 14.70 13.84
C THR A 83 15.37 13.41 14.62
N ILE A 84 16.29 12.55 14.15
CA ILE A 84 16.60 11.30 14.85
C ILE A 84 17.31 11.56 16.19
N ARG A 85 18.16 12.59 16.28
CA ARG A 85 18.79 12.96 17.55
C ARG A 85 17.77 13.48 18.56
N GLU A 86 16.82 14.29 18.12
CA GLU A 86 15.69 14.74 18.97
C GLU A 86 14.89 13.54 19.47
N LEU A 87 14.54 12.60 18.59
CA LEU A 87 13.87 11.35 18.95
C LEU A 87 14.66 10.57 20.01
N ILE A 88 15.97 10.37 19.79
CA ILE A 88 16.84 9.66 20.73
C ILE A 88 16.92 10.38 22.08
N GLN A 89 16.96 11.71 22.10
CA GLN A 89 16.90 12.46 23.36
C GLN A 89 15.56 12.23 24.05
N ASP A 90 14.46 12.31 23.30
CA ASP A 90 13.12 12.12 23.82
C ASP A 90 12.89 10.72 24.38
N CYS A 91 13.53 9.70 23.81
CA CYS A 91 13.38 8.32 24.26
C CYS A 91 13.99 8.05 25.63
N HIS A 92 14.85 8.93 26.15
CA HIS A 92 15.43 8.78 27.48
C HIS A 92 14.56 9.38 28.59
N PHE A 93 13.54 10.18 28.26
CA PHE A 93 12.57 10.65 29.23
C PHE A 93 11.48 9.61 29.46
N SER A 94 11.01 9.52 30.71
CA SER A 94 9.85 8.73 31.08
C SER A 94 8.60 9.15 30.31
N SER A 95 7.67 8.22 30.14
CA SER A 95 6.33 8.52 29.64
C SER A 95 5.63 9.53 30.55
N LEU A 96 4.84 10.41 29.95
CA LEU A 96 4.01 11.39 30.64
C LEU A 96 2.77 10.72 31.24
N VAL A 97 2.21 9.72 30.55
CA VAL A 97 1.03 8.97 30.98
C VAL A 97 1.24 7.48 30.75
N GLY A 98 1.08 6.69 31.82
CA GLY A 98 1.29 5.25 31.78
C GLY A 98 2.77 4.87 31.69
N ASP A 99 3.04 3.62 31.30
CA ASP A 99 4.39 3.04 31.32
C ASP A 99 5.03 2.88 29.92
N ALA A 100 4.30 3.24 28.86
CA ALA A 100 4.70 2.99 27.49
C ALA A 100 4.84 4.28 26.66
N LYS A 101 6.01 4.46 26.05
CA LYS A 101 6.32 5.49 25.05
C LYS A 101 6.65 4.85 23.71
N VAL A 102 6.00 5.27 22.65
CA VAL A 102 6.05 4.62 21.34
C VAL A 102 6.46 5.61 20.26
N PHE A 103 7.52 5.27 19.51
CA PHE A 103 7.98 6.02 18.35
C PHE A 103 7.68 5.23 17.07
N LEU A 104 6.84 5.77 16.19
CA LEU A 104 6.61 5.25 14.85
C LEU A 104 7.45 6.03 13.84
N LEU A 105 8.37 5.35 13.17
CA LEU A 105 9.10 5.82 11.99
C LEU A 105 8.39 5.30 10.73
N ASP A 106 7.51 6.11 10.14
CA ASP A 106 6.81 5.74 8.89
C ASP A 106 7.67 6.05 7.66
N GLU A 107 7.54 5.20 6.64
CA GLU A 107 8.42 5.16 5.46
C GLU A 107 9.92 5.13 5.84
N ALA A 108 10.30 4.33 6.84
CA ALA A 108 11.63 4.30 7.45
C ALA A 108 12.80 4.10 6.45
N HIS A 109 12.53 3.54 5.26
CA HIS A 109 13.53 3.41 4.21
C HIS A 109 13.97 4.76 3.58
N GLN A 110 13.27 5.85 3.90
CA GLN A 110 13.61 7.21 3.45
C GLN A 110 14.59 7.92 4.40
N ILE A 111 14.86 7.35 5.58
CA ILE A 111 15.83 7.89 6.54
C ILE A 111 17.23 7.89 5.90
N THR A 112 17.96 8.99 6.08
CA THR A 112 19.35 9.09 5.62
C THR A 112 20.26 8.07 6.31
N GLY A 113 21.34 7.64 5.64
CA GLY A 113 22.25 6.62 6.19
C GLY A 113 22.81 7.00 7.58
N THR A 114 23.26 8.24 7.75
CA THR A 114 23.79 8.73 9.03
C THR A 114 22.73 8.75 10.14
N ALA A 115 21.48 9.05 9.79
CA ALA A 115 20.37 9.00 10.73
C ALA A 115 19.99 7.56 11.10
N ALA A 116 20.04 6.63 10.15
CA ALA A 116 19.83 5.20 10.42
C ALA A 116 20.93 4.60 11.31
N GLU A 117 22.19 5.03 11.16
CA GLU A 117 23.30 4.65 12.03
C GLU A 117 23.10 5.14 13.48
N ALA A 118 22.58 6.36 13.66
CA ALA A 118 22.31 6.90 14.99
C ALA A 118 21.26 6.09 15.77
N LEU A 119 20.30 5.46 15.07
CA LEU A 119 19.26 4.62 15.69
C LEU A 119 19.78 3.28 16.21
N LEU A 120 20.95 2.81 15.78
CA LEU A 120 21.42 1.44 16.05
C LEU A 120 21.48 1.12 17.53
N LYS A 121 22.00 2.05 18.35
CA LYS A 121 22.16 1.82 19.79
C LYS A 121 20.81 1.71 20.51
N VAL A 122 19.90 2.64 20.27
CA VAL A 122 18.59 2.68 20.96
C VAL A 122 17.63 1.59 20.49
N THR A 123 17.80 1.10 19.25
CA THR A 123 16.97 0.00 18.74
C THR A 123 17.44 -1.37 19.22
N GLU A 124 18.71 -1.50 19.59
CA GLU A 124 19.28 -2.71 20.22
C GLU A 124 18.94 -2.78 21.72
N GLU A 125 19.15 -1.67 22.43
CA GLU A 125 18.92 -1.55 23.88
C GLU A 125 17.88 -0.47 24.16
N ALA A 126 16.64 -0.72 23.72
CA ALA A 126 15.54 0.21 23.95
C ALA A 126 15.30 0.41 25.47
N PRO A 127 15.21 1.66 25.96
CA PRO A 127 14.93 1.94 27.36
C PRO A 127 13.67 1.23 27.87
N ALA A 128 13.57 1.03 29.18
CA ALA A 128 12.38 0.43 29.78
C ALA A 128 11.14 1.28 29.44
N GLY A 129 10.08 0.62 28.96
CA GLY A 129 8.84 1.28 28.55
C GLY A 129 8.90 1.96 27.17
N VAL A 130 10.03 1.92 26.46
CA VAL A 130 10.16 2.56 25.14
C VAL A 130 10.09 1.53 24.03
N TYR A 131 9.28 1.84 23.01
CA TYR A 131 9.04 0.99 21.86
C TYR A 131 9.30 1.75 20.55
N PHE A 132 9.99 1.10 19.63
CA PHE A 132 10.25 1.60 18.29
C PHE A 132 9.49 0.76 17.27
N ILE A 133 8.75 1.43 16.39
CA ILE A 133 8.05 0.79 15.29
C ILE A 133 8.55 1.44 14.00
N LEU A 134 9.21 0.65 13.15
CA LEU A 134 9.61 1.08 11.82
C LEU A 134 8.60 0.53 10.82
N ALA A 135 8.03 1.37 9.97
CA ALA A 135 7.13 0.94 8.90
C ALA A 135 7.75 1.25 7.53
N THR A 136 7.73 0.29 6.61
CA THR A 136 8.33 0.48 5.28
C THR A 136 7.67 -0.38 4.20
N THR A 137 7.68 0.14 2.97
CA THR A 137 7.36 -0.62 1.76
C THR A 137 8.57 -1.39 1.21
N ASN A 138 9.78 -0.91 1.49
CA ASN A 138 11.03 -1.42 0.91
C ASN A 138 12.04 -1.74 2.02
N PRO A 139 11.93 -2.90 2.70
CA PRO A 139 12.82 -3.25 3.81
C PRO A 139 14.29 -3.42 3.39
N GLU A 140 14.56 -3.78 2.14
CA GLU A 140 15.93 -3.93 1.61
C GLU A 140 16.69 -2.61 1.48
N LYS A 141 15.98 -1.47 1.48
CA LYS A 141 16.60 -0.14 1.45
C LYS A 141 17.04 0.34 2.84
N LEU A 142 16.62 -0.33 3.92
CA LEU A 142 17.14 -0.08 5.25
C LEU A 142 18.55 -0.65 5.36
N ILE A 143 19.41 0.03 6.13
CA ILE A 143 20.75 -0.51 6.40
C ILE A 143 20.62 -1.89 7.10
N PRO A 144 21.39 -2.91 6.69
CA PRO A 144 21.25 -4.27 7.23
C PRO A 144 21.41 -4.34 8.76
N THR A 145 22.25 -3.48 9.32
CA THR A 145 22.52 -3.38 10.76
C THR A 145 21.30 -2.93 11.56
N LEU A 146 20.48 -2.02 11.02
CA LEU A 146 19.24 -1.57 11.66
C LEU A 146 18.15 -2.64 11.50
N ARG A 147 18.03 -3.22 10.30
CA ARG A 147 17.08 -4.29 10.03
C ARG A 147 17.29 -5.50 10.94
N GLY A 148 18.55 -5.90 11.18
CA GLY A 148 18.90 -7.03 12.03
C GLY A 148 18.56 -6.86 13.51
N ARG A 149 18.29 -5.63 13.98
CA ARG A 149 17.90 -5.31 15.37
C ARG A 149 16.39 -5.24 15.56
N CYS A 150 15.61 -5.39 14.49
CA CYS A 150 14.16 -5.32 14.54
C CYS A 150 13.55 -6.72 14.48
N SER A 151 12.48 -6.95 15.23
CA SER A 151 11.59 -8.08 14.97
C SER A 151 10.72 -7.77 13.76
N ILE A 152 10.87 -8.55 12.69
CA ILE A 152 10.23 -8.27 11.39
C ILE A 152 8.85 -8.93 11.31
N PHE A 153 7.84 -8.11 11.01
CA PHE A 153 6.46 -8.53 10.81
C PHE A 153 6.00 -8.11 9.41
N LYS A 154 5.76 -9.10 8.55
CA LYS A 154 5.32 -8.86 7.17
C LYS A 154 3.81 -8.72 7.10
N VAL A 155 3.34 -7.66 6.46
CA VAL A 155 1.94 -7.38 6.14
C VAL A 155 1.74 -7.60 4.65
N ASP A 156 0.96 -8.60 4.31
CA ASP A 156 0.68 -8.96 2.92
C ASP A 156 -0.50 -8.15 2.38
N SER A 157 -0.60 -8.04 1.05
CA SER A 157 -1.82 -7.53 0.42
C SER A 157 -3.01 -8.43 0.72
N LEU A 158 -4.19 -7.83 0.82
CA LEU A 158 -5.42 -8.59 1.01
C LEU A 158 -5.80 -9.37 -0.24
N LYS A 159 -6.39 -10.54 -0.05
CA LYS A 159 -7.04 -11.29 -1.13
C LYS A 159 -8.38 -10.63 -1.49
N VAL A 160 -8.87 -10.89 -2.69
CA VAL A 160 -10.16 -10.32 -3.18
C VAL A 160 -11.29 -10.62 -2.20
N PHE A 161 -11.41 -11.86 -1.71
CA PHE A 161 -12.46 -12.21 -0.75
C PHE A 161 -12.31 -11.51 0.61
N GLU A 162 -11.10 -11.18 1.03
CA GLU A 162 -10.84 -10.45 2.28
C GLU A 162 -11.24 -8.97 2.14
N ILE A 163 -11.02 -8.39 0.96
CA ILE A 163 -11.53 -7.04 0.66
C ILE A 163 -13.05 -7.05 0.57
N GLN A 164 -13.66 -8.05 -0.08
CA GLN A 164 -15.13 -8.17 -0.10
C GLN A 164 -15.70 -8.27 1.32
N GLU A 165 -15.10 -9.10 2.18
CA GLU A 165 -15.49 -9.20 3.59
C GLU A 165 -15.43 -7.84 4.31
N LEU A 166 -14.36 -7.06 4.09
CA LEU A 166 -14.24 -5.70 4.62
C LEU A 166 -15.37 -4.79 4.12
N LEU A 167 -15.63 -4.80 2.81
CA LEU A 167 -16.64 -3.95 2.19
C LEU A 167 -18.05 -4.31 2.67
N ASP A 168 -18.37 -5.61 2.76
CA ASP A 168 -19.65 -6.11 3.27
C ASP A 168 -19.91 -5.65 4.71
N ARG A 169 -18.89 -5.70 5.58
CA ARG A 169 -18.98 -5.20 6.96
C ARG A 169 -19.35 -3.71 6.99
N ILE A 170 -18.77 -2.93 6.09
CA ILE A 170 -18.94 -1.47 6.06
C ILE A 170 -20.28 -1.07 5.45
N VAL A 171 -20.68 -1.69 4.34
CA VAL A 171 -22.00 -1.48 3.72
C VAL A 171 -23.11 -1.75 4.74
N LYS A 172 -23.01 -2.86 5.49
CA LYS A 172 -23.96 -3.18 6.58
C LYS A 172 -23.95 -2.13 7.68
N LYS A 173 -22.78 -1.62 8.05
CA LYS A 173 -22.63 -0.62 9.13
C LYS A 173 -23.16 0.76 8.71
N GLU A 174 -23.03 1.12 7.44
CA GLU A 174 -23.55 2.38 6.89
C GLU A 174 -25.01 2.32 6.46
N GLY A 175 -25.58 1.12 6.31
CA GLY A 175 -26.92 0.94 5.79
C GLY A 175 -27.05 1.35 4.32
N THR A 176 -25.97 1.27 3.55
CA THR A 176 -25.98 1.60 2.12
C THR A 176 -26.39 0.38 1.29
N ASN A 177 -26.88 0.61 0.08
CA ASN A 177 -27.32 -0.46 -0.82
C ASN A 177 -26.37 -0.56 -2.02
N VAL A 178 -25.21 -1.19 -1.81
CA VAL A 178 -24.22 -1.43 -2.87
C VAL A 178 -24.29 -2.89 -3.30
N PRO A 179 -24.63 -3.20 -4.57
CA PRO A 179 -24.74 -4.58 -5.04
C PRO A 179 -23.43 -5.38 -4.92
N ASN A 180 -23.52 -6.68 -4.61
CA ASN A 180 -22.35 -7.57 -4.47
C ASN A 180 -21.42 -7.57 -5.70
N LYS A 181 -21.98 -7.39 -6.89
CA LYS A 181 -21.21 -7.29 -8.13
C LYS A 181 -20.32 -6.04 -8.14
N VAL A 182 -20.81 -4.90 -7.65
CA VAL A 182 -20.03 -3.67 -7.49
C VAL A 182 -18.94 -3.87 -6.44
N LEU A 183 -19.26 -4.48 -5.29
CA LEU A 183 -18.28 -4.79 -4.25
C LEU A 183 -17.15 -5.70 -4.74
N LEU A 184 -17.49 -6.71 -5.56
CA LEU A 184 -16.51 -7.57 -6.21
C LEU A 184 -15.60 -6.77 -7.16
N GLN A 185 -16.17 -5.86 -7.96
CA GLN A 185 -15.37 -5.01 -8.85
C GLN A 185 -14.46 -4.05 -8.08
N ILE A 186 -14.93 -3.46 -6.98
CA ILE A 186 -14.09 -2.66 -6.08
C ILE A 186 -12.94 -3.51 -5.53
N ALA A 187 -13.23 -4.74 -5.10
CA ALA A 187 -12.23 -5.63 -4.54
C ALA A 187 -11.13 -6.00 -5.57
N HIS A 188 -11.49 -6.17 -6.84
CA HIS A 188 -10.53 -6.35 -7.93
C HIS A 188 -9.73 -5.07 -8.21
N ALA A 189 -10.39 -3.92 -8.35
CA ALA A 189 -9.76 -2.63 -8.64
C ALA A 189 -8.81 -2.17 -7.53
N ALA A 190 -9.04 -2.62 -6.29
CA ALA A 190 -8.21 -2.26 -5.15
C ALA A 190 -6.85 -2.97 -5.11
N GLU A 191 -6.63 -4.01 -5.93
CA GLU A 191 -5.35 -4.75 -6.03
C GLU A 191 -4.76 -5.17 -4.67
N GLY A 192 -5.62 -5.57 -3.73
CA GLY A 192 -5.20 -5.99 -2.39
C GLY A 192 -4.92 -4.84 -1.41
N CYS A 193 -5.16 -3.59 -1.79
CA CYS A 193 -5.05 -2.40 -0.94
C CYS A 193 -6.40 -2.04 -0.29
N PRO A 194 -6.60 -2.33 1.02
CA PRO A 194 -7.84 -1.96 1.70
C PRO A 194 -8.10 -0.45 1.73
N ARG A 195 -7.06 0.39 1.77
CA ARG A 195 -7.26 1.86 1.69
C ARG A 195 -7.97 2.25 0.39
N THR A 196 -7.53 1.69 -0.74
CA THR A 196 -8.10 1.98 -2.06
C THR A 196 -9.55 1.48 -2.15
N SER A 197 -9.84 0.27 -1.63
CA SER A 197 -11.20 -0.26 -1.66
C SER A 197 -12.19 0.61 -0.88
N LEU A 198 -11.77 1.16 0.27
CA LEU A 198 -12.60 2.06 1.08
C LEU A 198 -12.86 3.40 0.41
N VAL A 199 -11.85 3.96 -0.27
CA VAL A 199 -12.02 5.20 -1.05
C VAL A 199 -12.99 4.98 -2.21
N LEU A 200 -12.88 3.85 -2.92
CA LEU A 200 -13.79 3.51 -4.01
C LEU A 200 -15.22 3.30 -3.52
N LEU A 201 -15.40 2.58 -2.41
CA LEU A 201 -16.72 2.39 -1.81
C LEU A 201 -17.37 3.73 -1.45
N GLU A 202 -16.60 4.63 -0.84
CA GLU A 202 -17.08 5.97 -0.47
C GLU A 202 -17.52 6.80 -1.68
N GLN A 203 -16.85 6.64 -2.84
CA GLN A 203 -17.22 7.35 -4.06
C GLN A 203 -18.52 6.84 -4.70
N VAL A 204 -18.90 5.59 -4.46
CA VAL A 204 -20.09 4.99 -5.12
C VAL A 204 -21.28 4.80 -4.18
N LYS A 205 -21.10 4.94 -2.86
CA LYS A 205 -22.11 4.61 -1.85
C LYS A 205 -23.43 5.38 -1.98
N ASP A 206 -23.39 6.60 -2.52
CA ASP A 206 -24.55 7.50 -2.65
C ASP A 206 -25.15 7.48 -4.07
N MET A 207 -24.61 6.67 -4.98
CA MET A 207 -25.12 6.52 -6.35
C MET A 207 -26.39 5.65 -6.35
N VAL A 208 -27.25 5.85 -7.35
CA VAL A 208 -28.57 5.22 -7.38
C VAL A 208 -28.56 3.93 -8.21
N THR A 209 -27.84 3.91 -9.33
CA THR A 209 -27.88 2.78 -10.27
C THR A 209 -26.60 1.93 -10.20
N GLU A 210 -26.75 0.61 -10.40
CA GLU A 210 -25.60 -0.31 -10.48
C GLU A 210 -24.66 0.08 -11.63
N GLU A 211 -25.20 0.58 -12.75
CA GLU A 211 -24.43 0.97 -13.93
C GLU A 211 -23.51 2.17 -13.63
N GLU A 212 -24.02 3.22 -12.99
CA GLU A 212 -23.22 4.38 -12.55
C GLU A 212 -22.09 3.96 -11.60
N MET A 213 -22.39 3.07 -10.65
CA MET A 213 -21.40 2.58 -9.70
C MET A 213 -20.28 1.80 -10.41
N LEU A 214 -20.64 0.92 -11.35
CA LEU A 214 -19.67 0.13 -12.12
C LEU A 214 -18.81 1.02 -13.01
N GLU A 215 -19.40 2.00 -13.70
CA GLU A 215 -18.68 2.97 -14.52
C GLU A 215 -17.67 3.77 -13.67
N LYS A 216 -18.09 4.22 -12.49
CA LYS A 216 -17.20 4.93 -11.57
C LYS A 216 -16.03 4.07 -11.12
N VAL A 217 -16.27 2.81 -10.72
CA VAL A 217 -15.20 1.89 -10.32
C VAL A 217 -14.27 1.60 -11.49
N GLN A 218 -14.80 1.45 -12.71
CA GLN A 218 -13.99 1.24 -13.92
C GLN A 218 -13.14 2.45 -14.28
N SER A 219 -13.62 3.67 -14.06
CA SER A 219 -12.83 4.90 -14.30
C SER A 219 -11.59 5.02 -13.39
N VAL A 220 -11.60 4.32 -12.26
CA VAL A 220 -10.46 4.28 -11.32
C VAL A 220 -9.66 2.97 -11.46
N SER A 221 -10.29 1.93 -11.99
CA SER A 221 -9.64 0.67 -12.34
C SER A 221 -8.80 0.85 -13.59
N LEU A 222 -7.65 0.18 -13.62
CA LEU A 222 -6.72 0.22 -14.75
C LEU A 222 -7.28 -0.46 -16.01
N ASP A 223 -8.52 -0.94 -16.02
CA ASP A 223 -9.22 -1.48 -17.18
C ASP A 223 -9.98 -0.36 -17.94
N SER A 224 -9.35 0.80 -18.14
CA SER A 224 -9.92 1.88 -18.97
C SER A 224 -10.03 1.45 -20.43
N LYS A 225 -10.92 2.11 -21.21
CA LYS A 225 -11.07 1.86 -22.65
C LYS A 225 -9.74 2.05 -23.38
N GLU A 226 -8.93 2.99 -22.90
CA GLU A 226 -7.61 3.37 -23.37
C GLU A 226 -6.59 2.27 -23.06
N VAL A 227 -6.62 1.66 -21.87
CA VAL A 227 -5.77 0.50 -21.54
C VAL A 227 -6.10 -0.68 -22.44
N TYR A 228 -7.39 -0.98 -22.62
CA TYR A 228 -7.81 -2.05 -23.53
C TYR A 228 -7.33 -1.77 -24.97
N ALA A 229 -7.54 -0.55 -25.46
CA ALA A 229 -7.15 -0.13 -26.80
C ALA A 229 -5.63 -0.23 -27.00
N LEU A 230 -4.85 0.28 -26.04
CA LEU A 230 -3.39 0.22 -26.07
C LEU A 230 -2.90 -1.24 -26.01
N SER A 231 -3.45 -2.05 -25.10
CA SER A 231 -3.09 -3.47 -24.96
C SER A 231 -3.35 -4.27 -26.23
N ARG A 232 -4.52 -4.08 -26.87
CA ARG A 232 -4.83 -4.71 -28.17
C ARG A 232 -3.95 -4.18 -29.29
N ALA A 233 -3.58 -2.89 -29.27
CA ALA A 233 -2.68 -2.34 -30.26
C ALA A 233 -1.29 -2.98 -30.17
N LEU A 234 -0.75 -3.09 -28.95
CA LEU A 234 0.55 -3.70 -28.69
C LEU A 234 0.61 -5.19 -29.09
N LEU A 235 -0.44 -5.96 -28.81
CA LEU A 235 -0.48 -7.38 -29.13
C LEU A 235 -0.71 -7.67 -30.63
N TYR A 236 -1.58 -6.89 -31.29
CA TYR A 236 -2.14 -7.29 -32.58
C TYR A 236 -2.06 -6.26 -33.70
N LYS A 237 -2.01 -4.96 -33.37
CA LYS A 237 -2.18 -3.89 -34.38
C LYS A 237 -0.90 -3.13 -34.71
N GLY A 238 0.15 -3.28 -33.93
CA GLY A 238 1.46 -2.70 -34.21
C GLY A 238 1.69 -1.31 -33.60
N TYR A 239 2.92 -0.81 -33.77
CA TYR A 239 3.42 0.42 -33.17
C TYR A 239 2.61 1.67 -33.54
N GLU A 240 2.26 1.84 -34.81
CA GLU A 240 1.51 3.02 -35.28
C GLU A 240 0.18 3.15 -34.56
N LYS A 241 -0.55 2.04 -34.38
CA LYS A 241 -1.83 2.07 -33.68
C LYS A 241 -1.67 2.34 -32.18
N ALA A 242 -0.59 1.85 -31.57
CA ALA A 242 -0.28 2.16 -30.18
C ALA A 242 0.02 3.67 -30.02
N LEU A 243 0.74 4.29 -30.97
CA LEU A 243 0.98 5.73 -30.98
C LEU A 243 -0.29 6.55 -31.15
N GLU A 244 -1.24 6.12 -31.98
CA GLU A 244 -2.54 6.81 -32.11
C GLU A 244 -3.28 6.85 -30.77
N VAL A 245 -3.40 5.70 -30.08
CA VAL A 245 -4.02 5.63 -28.75
C VAL A 245 -3.30 6.57 -27.77
N LEU A 246 -1.96 6.55 -27.77
CA LEU A 246 -1.18 7.43 -26.91
C LEU A 246 -1.33 8.91 -27.28
N LYS A 247 -1.53 9.29 -28.54
CA LYS A 247 -1.73 10.69 -28.93
C LYS A 247 -3.08 11.23 -28.46
N GLU A 248 -4.12 10.42 -28.55
CA GLU A 248 -5.51 10.81 -28.29
C GLU A 248 -5.91 10.71 -26.80
N THR A 249 -5.19 9.93 -26.00
CA THR A 249 -5.53 9.72 -24.59
C THR A 249 -5.12 10.88 -23.67
N ASP A 250 -6.05 11.23 -22.78
CA ASP A 250 -5.86 12.12 -21.62
C ASP A 250 -5.60 11.34 -20.31
N GLU A 251 -5.52 10.00 -20.36
CA GLU A 251 -5.28 9.15 -19.19
C GLU A 251 -3.86 9.34 -18.64
N ASP A 252 -3.71 9.17 -17.32
CA ASP A 252 -2.41 9.23 -16.68
C ASP A 252 -1.47 8.13 -17.25
N PRO A 253 -0.23 8.47 -17.64
CA PRO A 253 0.69 7.50 -18.22
C PRO A 253 0.99 6.30 -17.32
N GLU A 254 1.11 6.52 -16.01
CA GLU A 254 1.39 5.43 -15.07
C GLU A 254 0.17 4.52 -14.91
N ASN A 255 -1.06 5.08 -14.95
CA ASN A 255 -2.28 4.28 -15.02
C ASN A 255 -2.32 3.43 -16.30
N LEU A 256 -2.04 4.01 -17.47
CA LEU A 256 -1.97 3.25 -18.72
C LEU A 256 -0.94 2.11 -18.63
N ARG A 257 0.24 2.41 -18.08
CA ARG A 257 1.31 1.42 -17.91
C ARG A 257 0.86 0.26 -17.03
N ARG A 258 0.31 0.54 -15.85
CA ARG A 258 -0.14 -0.49 -14.90
C ARG A 258 -1.29 -1.31 -15.47
N GLY A 259 -2.22 -0.68 -16.19
CA GLY A 259 -3.32 -1.38 -16.84
C GLY A 259 -2.84 -2.33 -17.93
N VAL A 260 -1.90 -1.90 -18.76
CA VAL A 260 -1.25 -2.79 -19.73
C VAL A 260 -0.57 -3.96 -19.03
N LEU A 261 0.12 -3.74 -17.91
CA LEU A 261 0.71 -4.84 -17.12
C LEU A 261 -0.35 -5.85 -16.65
N GLY A 262 -1.45 -5.35 -16.07
CA GLY A 262 -2.57 -6.20 -15.62
C GLY A 262 -3.20 -6.98 -16.78
N TYR A 263 -3.39 -6.34 -17.94
CA TYR A 263 -3.91 -6.98 -19.13
C TYR A 263 -2.98 -8.10 -19.63
N MET A 264 -1.68 -7.83 -19.75
CA MET A 264 -0.72 -8.83 -20.24
C MET A 264 -0.56 -10.00 -19.27
N MET A 265 -0.63 -9.76 -17.97
CA MET A 265 -0.68 -10.82 -16.95
C MET A 265 -1.91 -11.73 -17.14
N LYS A 266 -3.10 -11.16 -17.41
CA LYS A 266 -4.31 -11.95 -17.75
C LYS A 266 -4.09 -12.80 -19.01
N VAL A 267 -3.44 -12.26 -20.05
CA VAL A 267 -3.10 -12.99 -21.29
C VAL A 267 -2.17 -14.17 -20.99
N LEU A 268 -1.11 -13.96 -20.21
CA LEU A 268 -0.17 -15.03 -19.84
C LEU A 268 -0.83 -16.18 -19.07
N PHE A 269 -1.78 -15.88 -18.17
CA PHE A 269 -2.46 -16.93 -17.41
C PHE A 269 -3.53 -17.69 -18.20
N SER A 270 -4.13 -17.05 -19.20
CA SER A 270 -5.35 -17.56 -19.85
C SER A 270 -5.09 -18.15 -21.23
N ASN A 271 -3.98 -17.81 -21.89
CA ASN A 271 -3.73 -18.21 -23.26
C ASN A 271 -2.69 -19.35 -23.37
N LYS A 272 -2.90 -20.25 -24.34
CA LYS A 272 -1.97 -21.33 -24.71
C LYS A 272 -1.27 -21.07 -26.06
N ASP A 273 -1.63 -19.99 -26.75
CA ASP A 273 -0.95 -19.57 -27.98
C ASP A 273 0.45 -19.02 -27.65
N SER A 274 1.49 -19.67 -28.18
CA SER A 274 2.87 -19.32 -27.90
C SER A 274 3.28 -17.94 -28.40
N ASP A 275 2.70 -17.44 -29.51
CA ASP A 275 3.06 -16.14 -30.07
C ASP A 275 2.48 -14.99 -29.22
N GLU A 276 1.20 -15.09 -28.84
CA GLU A 276 0.59 -14.12 -27.95
C GLU A 276 1.25 -14.08 -26.58
N VAL A 277 1.56 -15.25 -26.01
CA VAL A 277 2.27 -15.37 -24.72
C VAL A 277 3.65 -14.72 -24.80
N THR A 278 4.39 -14.94 -25.89
CA THR A 278 5.73 -14.34 -26.08
C THR A 278 5.64 -12.82 -26.22
N LYS A 279 4.67 -12.31 -26.99
CA LYS A 279 4.43 -10.86 -27.12
C LYS A 279 4.02 -10.23 -25.79
N ALA A 280 3.11 -10.86 -25.05
CA ALA A 280 2.68 -10.38 -23.73
C ALA A 280 3.86 -10.31 -22.74
N ALA A 281 4.74 -11.31 -22.73
CA ALA A 281 5.96 -11.31 -21.90
C ALA A 281 6.90 -10.15 -22.28
N LYS A 282 7.12 -9.91 -23.57
CA LYS A 282 7.94 -8.78 -24.05
C LYS A 282 7.34 -7.43 -23.67
N ILE A 283 6.01 -7.29 -23.74
CA ILE A 283 5.31 -6.07 -23.31
C ILE A 283 5.51 -5.85 -21.81
N LEU A 284 5.33 -6.90 -20.98
CA LEU A 284 5.55 -6.81 -19.52
C LEU A 284 6.96 -6.37 -19.18
N GLU A 285 7.97 -6.89 -19.87
CA GLU A 285 9.37 -6.51 -19.65
C GLU A 285 9.59 -5.02 -19.91
N ASN A 286 9.10 -4.50 -21.03
CA ASN A 286 9.27 -3.10 -21.42
C ASN A 286 8.41 -2.13 -20.58
N PHE A 287 7.31 -2.60 -20.02
CA PHE A 287 6.41 -1.81 -19.19
C PHE A 287 6.69 -1.97 -17.69
N ARG A 288 7.69 -2.77 -17.28
CA ARG A 288 7.93 -3.17 -15.89
C ARG A 288 8.12 -1.99 -14.93
N ASP A 289 8.93 -1.03 -15.33
CA ASP A 289 9.38 0.03 -14.44
C ASP A 289 8.40 1.21 -14.37
N PRO A 290 8.17 1.81 -13.20
CA PRO A 290 7.31 2.98 -13.06
C PRO A 290 7.82 4.17 -13.88
N ILE A 291 6.90 4.94 -14.48
CA ILE A 291 7.23 6.06 -15.37
C ILE A 291 6.91 7.44 -14.76
N PHE A 292 6.86 7.57 -13.44
CA PHE A 292 6.54 8.83 -12.76
C PHE A 292 7.43 10.01 -13.17
N ALA A 293 8.72 9.75 -13.40
CA ALA A 293 9.70 10.79 -13.74
C ALA A 293 9.69 11.15 -15.24
N SER A 294 9.37 10.17 -16.09
CA SER A 294 9.44 10.31 -17.55
C SER A 294 8.08 10.57 -18.19
N GLY A 295 6.97 10.28 -17.50
CA GLY A 295 5.60 10.45 -17.96
C GLY A 295 5.34 9.80 -19.32
N LYS A 296 4.53 10.49 -20.14
CA LYS A 296 4.15 10.07 -21.49
C LYS A 296 5.35 9.75 -22.41
N PRO A 297 6.46 10.53 -22.41
CA PRO A 297 7.69 10.17 -23.11
C PRO A 297 8.24 8.77 -22.77
N GLY A 298 8.23 8.40 -21.48
CA GLY A 298 8.68 7.08 -21.03
C GLY A 298 7.81 5.96 -21.59
N LEU A 299 6.49 6.17 -21.59
CA LEU A 299 5.53 5.21 -22.14
C LEU A 299 5.69 5.02 -23.65
N VAL A 300 5.91 6.11 -24.39
CA VAL A 300 6.17 6.06 -25.84
C VAL A 300 7.45 5.28 -26.14
N LEU A 301 8.51 5.51 -25.36
CA LEU A 301 9.77 4.76 -25.51
C LEU A 301 9.58 3.27 -25.21
N ALA A 302 8.82 2.91 -24.18
CA ALA A 302 8.48 1.53 -23.87
C ALA A 302 7.72 0.85 -25.03
N CYS A 303 6.73 1.55 -25.61
CA CYS A 303 6.05 1.10 -26.83
C CYS A 303 7.01 0.89 -27.99
N PHE A 304 7.94 1.82 -28.23
CA PHE A 304 8.93 1.71 -29.31
C PHE A 304 9.80 0.45 -29.16
N LYS A 305 10.34 0.22 -27.96
CA LYS A 305 11.23 -0.93 -27.71
C LYS A 305 10.57 -2.29 -27.91
N ILE A 306 9.25 -2.38 -27.69
CA ILE A 306 8.49 -3.61 -27.97
C ILE A 306 8.58 -3.99 -29.45
N PHE A 307 8.56 -3.02 -30.37
CA PHE A 307 8.56 -3.30 -31.81
C PHE A 307 9.95 -3.25 -32.44
N PHE A 308 10.85 -2.42 -31.91
CA PHE A 308 12.14 -2.14 -32.56
C PHE A 308 13.38 -2.58 -31.77
N GLY A 309 13.23 -3.00 -30.51
CA GLY A 309 14.37 -3.36 -29.65
C GLY A 309 15.02 -2.16 -28.95
N ASP A 310 16.12 -2.42 -28.26
CA ASP A 310 16.95 -1.41 -27.57
C ASP A 310 17.85 -0.62 -28.53
#